data_AF-A0A3R7F2G9-F1
#
_entry.id   AF-A0A3R7F2G9-F1
#
_cell.length_a   1.000
_cell.length_b   1.000
_cell.length_c   1.000
_cell.angle_alpha   90.00
_cell.angle_beta   90.00
_cell.angle_gamma   90.00
#
_symmetry.space_group_name_H-M   'P 1'
#
loop_
_entity.id
_entity.type
_entity.pdbx_description
1 polymer ?
#
loop_
_entity_poly.entity_id
_entity_poly.type
_entity_poly.pdbx_seq_one_letter_code
_entity_poly.pdbx_strand_id
1 'polypeptide(L)'
;MRNLNDNLAPGTMRVLDRRPTLQRRSFLRGGGLGAIGIAVIPAAGIAATKDAAARQSFRHLGAATGKTLVRMARDLYPHDKLADGFYLEAVAPYDAAAAKDKGVKSLLGEGVQDLDRRARQRHGMPYAEVKTEDERVALLKDIESTPFFKKVQGDLVTGLYNNKKLWPLFGYEGSSWQKGGYVNRGFDDIDWL
;
A
#
# COMPACT_ATOMS: atom_id res chain seq x y z
N MET A 1 54.79 0.78 -46.14
CA MET A 1 54.40 -0.24 -45.13
C MET A 1 52.89 -0.27 -45.07
N ARG A 2 52.27 -1.37 -45.53
CA ARG A 2 50.81 -1.61 -45.49
C ARG A 2 50.49 -2.14 -44.10
N ASN A 3 49.67 -1.43 -43.33
CA ASN A 3 49.14 -1.93 -42.07
C ASN A 3 47.73 -2.47 -42.29
N LEU A 4 47.58 -3.72 -41.83
CA LEU A 4 46.38 -4.54 -41.78
C LEU A 4 45.35 -3.90 -40.85
N ASN A 5 44.10 -3.82 -41.30
CA ASN A 5 42.88 -4.08 -40.50
C ASN A 5 41.65 -3.84 -41.38
N ASP A 6 41.34 -4.85 -42.21
CA ASP A 6 40.01 -5.05 -42.75
C ASP A 6 39.11 -5.73 -41.71
N ASN A 7 37.81 -5.45 -41.81
CA ASN A 7 36.65 -6.15 -41.24
C ASN A 7 36.17 -5.82 -39.82
N LEU A 8 35.32 -4.80 -39.72
CA LEU A 8 34.15 -4.84 -38.85
C LEU A 8 32.93 -4.31 -39.62
N ALA A 9 32.14 -5.23 -40.19
CA ALA A 9 30.79 -4.91 -40.64
C ALA A 9 29.91 -4.65 -39.41
N PRO A 10 29.06 -3.60 -39.38
CA PRO A 10 28.12 -3.41 -38.29
C PRO A 10 27.07 -4.54 -38.34
N GLY A 11 27.07 -5.38 -37.31
CA GLY A 11 26.05 -6.41 -37.14
C GLY A 11 24.67 -5.76 -37.07
N THR A 12 23.84 -6.02 -38.08
CA THR A 12 22.41 -5.68 -38.07
C THR A 12 21.74 -6.39 -36.90
N MET A 13 21.36 -5.63 -35.87
CA MET A 13 20.58 -6.12 -34.74
C MET A 13 19.20 -6.55 -35.27
N ARG A 14 18.93 -7.86 -35.27
CA ARG A 14 17.61 -8.40 -35.63
C ARG A 14 16.62 -8.01 -34.52
N VAL A 15 15.80 -7.00 -34.77
CA VAL A 15 14.67 -6.65 -33.91
C VAL A 15 13.68 -7.81 -33.93
N LEU A 16 13.56 -8.53 -32.82
CA LEU A 16 12.49 -9.52 -32.65
C LEU A 16 11.22 -8.79 -32.25
N ASP A 17 10.24 -8.78 -33.16
CA ASP A 17 8.90 -8.28 -32.88
C ASP A 17 8.25 -9.13 -31.76
N ARG A 18 8.26 -8.64 -30.52
CA ARG A 18 7.59 -9.28 -29.37
C ARG A 18 6.12 -8.86 -29.28
N ARG A 19 5.39 -8.98 -30.39
CA ARG A 19 3.94 -8.94 -30.36
C ARG A 19 3.43 -10.37 -30.20
N PRO A 20 2.80 -10.75 -29.08
CA PRO A 20 2.19 -12.07 -28.98
C PRO A 20 1.09 -12.17 -30.04
N THR A 21 1.36 -12.89 -31.13
CA THR A 21 0.37 -13.16 -32.17
C THR A 21 -0.61 -14.20 -31.63
N LEU A 22 -1.67 -13.75 -30.99
CA LEU A 22 -2.76 -14.62 -30.57
C LEU A 22 -3.45 -15.18 -31.82
N GLN A 23 -3.22 -16.47 -32.12
CA GLN A 23 -3.92 -17.15 -33.20
C GLN A 23 -5.40 -17.27 -32.81
N ARG A 24 -6.28 -16.62 -33.60
CA ARG A 24 -7.75 -16.69 -33.45
C ARG A 24 -8.29 -18.13 -33.34
N ARG A 25 -7.58 -19.11 -33.89
CA ARG A 25 -7.96 -20.54 -33.87
C ARG A 25 -7.58 -21.24 -32.56
N SER A 26 -6.54 -20.79 -31.86
CA SER A 26 -6.21 -21.29 -30.51
C SER A 26 -7.22 -20.82 -29.46
N PHE A 27 -7.85 -19.66 -29.70
CA PHE A 27 -8.90 -19.11 -28.83
C PHE A 27 -10.19 -19.95 -28.86
N LEU A 28 -10.59 -20.47 -30.03
CA LEU A 28 -11.83 -21.24 -30.18
C LEU A 28 -11.69 -22.73 -29.85
N ARG A 29 -10.48 -23.30 -29.86
CA ARG A 29 -10.23 -24.69 -29.44
C ARG A 29 -10.20 -24.88 -27.91
N GLY A 30 -10.15 -23.80 -27.13
CA GLY A 30 -10.16 -23.84 -25.67
C GLY A 30 -11.55 -23.69 -25.02
N GLY A 31 -12.62 -23.56 -25.80
CA GLY A 31 -13.96 -23.17 -25.31
C GLY A 31 -14.79 -24.24 -24.59
N GLY A 32 -14.18 -25.29 -24.04
CA GLY A 32 -14.91 -26.47 -23.55
C GLY A 32 -14.99 -26.70 -22.04
N LEU A 33 -14.17 -26.06 -21.22
CA LEU A 33 -14.11 -26.36 -19.77
C LEU A 33 -13.89 -25.07 -18.96
N GLY A 34 -14.91 -24.66 -18.20
CA GLY A 34 -14.77 -23.66 -17.15
C GLY A 34 -15.91 -22.65 -17.06
N ALA A 35 -17.16 -23.10 -16.87
CA ALA A 35 -18.17 -22.24 -16.28
C ALA A 35 -17.84 -22.08 -14.78
N ILE A 36 -16.90 -21.19 -14.46
CA ILE A 36 -16.68 -20.77 -13.07
C ILE A 36 -17.93 -19.99 -12.68
N GLY A 37 -18.78 -20.61 -11.86
CA GLY A 37 -19.94 -19.94 -11.29
C GLY A 37 -19.48 -18.68 -10.56
N ILE A 38 -19.99 -17.52 -10.99
CA ILE A 38 -19.80 -16.27 -10.27
C ILE A 38 -20.56 -16.43 -8.94
N ALA A 39 -19.84 -16.77 -7.88
CA ALA A 39 -20.40 -16.74 -6.54
C ALA A 39 -20.67 -15.28 -6.18
N VAL A 40 -21.96 -14.89 -6.13
CA VAL A 40 -22.36 -13.59 -5.61
C VAL A 40 -22.15 -13.61 -4.10
N ILE A 41 -21.03 -13.04 -3.64
CA ILE A 41 -20.81 -12.82 -2.21
C ILE A 41 -21.62 -11.58 -1.81
N PRO A 42 -22.60 -11.70 -0.90
CA PRO A 42 -23.34 -10.54 -0.42
C PRO A 42 -22.39 -9.55 0.28
N ALA A 43 -22.66 -8.25 0.19
CA ALA A 43 -21.83 -7.21 0.79
C ALA A 43 -21.57 -7.43 2.29
N ALA A 44 -22.55 -7.99 3.02
CA ALA A 44 -22.40 -8.40 4.41
C ALA A 44 -21.31 -9.47 4.62
N GLY A 45 -21.16 -10.41 3.69
CA GLY A 45 -20.09 -11.42 3.71
C GLY A 45 -18.71 -10.81 3.48
N ILE A 46 -18.60 -9.79 2.62
CA ILE A 46 -17.34 -9.07 2.40
C ILE A 46 -16.97 -8.22 3.62
N ALA A 47 -17.95 -7.56 4.25
CA ALA A 47 -17.71 -6.81 5.49
C ALA A 47 -17.25 -7.73 6.63
N ALA A 48 -17.89 -8.89 6.79
CA ALA A 48 -17.53 -9.87 7.81
C ALA A 48 -16.11 -10.43 7.63
N THR A 49 -15.65 -10.66 6.39
CA THR A 49 -14.28 -11.14 6.13
C THR A 49 -13.23 -10.07 6.39
N LYS A 50 -13.50 -8.79 6.06
CA LYS A 50 -12.60 -7.66 6.41
C LYS A 50 -12.47 -7.49 7.92
N ASP A 51 -13.59 -7.59 8.63
CA ASP A 51 -13.64 -7.54 10.09
C ASP A 51 -12.87 -8.71 10.73
N ALA A 52 -12.99 -9.91 10.18
CA ALA A 52 -12.24 -11.09 10.62
C ALA A 52 -10.73 -10.92 10.39
N ALA A 53 -10.33 -10.41 9.21
CA ALA A 53 -8.93 -10.12 8.91
C ALA A 53 -8.36 -9.07 9.88
N ALA A 54 -9.08 -7.97 10.13
CA ALA A 54 -8.67 -6.96 11.09
C ALA A 54 -8.56 -7.53 12.51
N ARG A 55 -9.52 -8.34 12.96
CA ARG A 55 -9.44 -9.03 14.27
C ARG A 55 -8.22 -9.93 14.38
N GLN A 56 -7.88 -10.65 13.31
CA GLN A 56 -6.71 -11.51 13.26
C GLN A 56 -5.40 -10.72 13.28
N SER A 57 -5.36 -9.55 12.65
CA SER A 57 -4.19 -8.67 12.62
C SER A 57 -3.93 -7.94 13.94
N PHE A 58 -4.93 -7.78 14.81
CA PHE A 58 -4.84 -6.99 16.05
C PHE A 58 -5.28 -7.78 17.29
N ARG A 59 -4.58 -8.87 17.61
CA ARG A 59 -4.92 -9.75 18.75
C ARG A 59 -4.54 -9.15 20.09
N HIS A 60 -3.50 -8.33 20.14
CA HIS A 60 -2.95 -7.76 21.37
C HIS A 60 -3.44 -6.33 21.63
N LEU A 61 -3.63 -5.55 20.57
CA LEU A 61 -4.16 -4.18 20.59
C LEU A 61 -5.70 -4.14 20.51
N GLY A 62 -6.32 -5.18 19.94
CA GLY A 62 -7.77 -5.26 19.74
C GLY A 62 -8.22 -4.68 18.40
N ALA A 63 -9.31 -5.24 17.87
CA ALA A 63 -9.80 -4.91 16.52
C ALA A 63 -10.27 -3.45 16.36
N ALA A 64 -10.88 -2.87 17.41
CA ALA A 64 -11.31 -1.47 17.39
C ALA A 64 -10.09 -0.53 17.25
N THR A 65 -9.04 -0.78 18.02
CA THR A 65 -7.77 -0.06 17.93
C THR A 65 -7.17 -0.19 16.53
N GLY A 66 -7.15 -1.41 16.00
CA GLY A 66 -6.72 -1.68 14.63
C GLY A 66 -7.48 -0.90 13.57
N LYS A 67 -8.81 -0.87 13.65
CA LYS A 67 -9.68 -0.11 12.74
C LYS A 67 -9.32 1.39 12.75
N THR A 68 -9.11 1.96 13.94
CA THR A 68 -8.70 3.37 14.08
C THR A 68 -7.30 3.61 13.51
N LEU A 69 -6.33 2.72 13.77
CA LEU A 69 -4.97 2.83 13.23
C LEU A 69 -4.94 2.75 11.70
N VAL A 70 -5.72 1.84 11.09
CA VAL A 70 -5.83 1.74 9.63
C VAL A 70 -6.44 3.01 9.04
N ARG A 71 -7.51 3.54 9.65
CA ARG A 71 -8.12 4.80 9.19
C ARG A 71 -7.13 5.95 9.30
N MET A 72 -6.47 6.10 10.44
CA MET A 72 -5.46 7.12 10.69
C MET A 72 -4.31 7.03 9.67
N ALA A 73 -3.85 5.82 9.35
CA ALA A 73 -2.81 5.64 8.35
C ALA A 73 -3.21 6.15 6.96
N ARG A 74 -4.47 5.95 6.56
CA ARG A 74 -5.00 6.45 5.29
C ARG A 74 -5.14 7.97 5.28
N ASP A 75 -5.58 8.56 6.39
CA ASP A 75 -5.73 10.01 6.50
C ASP A 75 -4.37 10.74 6.59
N LEU A 76 -3.32 10.09 7.13
CA LEU A 76 -1.96 10.66 7.19
C LEU A 76 -1.22 10.61 5.84
N TYR A 77 -1.40 9.54 5.08
CA TYR A 77 -0.77 9.33 3.78
C TYR A 77 -1.83 8.94 2.75
N PRO A 78 -2.66 9.89 2.30
CA PRO A 78 -3.78 9.60 1.41
C PRO A 78 -3.28 9.23 0.01
N HIS A 79 -3.68 8.04 -0.45
CA HIS A 79 -3.42 7.58 -1.81
C HIS A 79 -4.66 6.92 -2.39
N ASP A 80 -5.27 7.56 -3.39
CA ASP A 80 -6.50 7.08 -4.04
C ASP A 80 -6.34 5.70 -4.69
N LYS A 81 -5.15 5.43 -5.23
CA LYS A 81 -4.83 4.18 -5.94
C LYS A 81 -4.52 3.01 -4.99
N LEU A 82 -4.37 3.25 -3.68
CA LEU A 82 -4.02 2.21 -2.72
C LEU A 82 -5.26 1.61 -2.06
N ALA A 83 -5.35 0.27 -2.13
CA ALA A 83 -6.33 -0.49 -1.38
C ALA A 83 -6.03 -0.47 0.12
N ASP A 84 -7.09 -0.51 0.95
CA ASP A 84 -6.99 -0.51 2.43
C ASP A 84 -6.10 -1.65 2.98
N GLY A 85 -5.96 -2.76 2.24
CA GLY A 85 -5.11 -3.88 2.62
C GLY A 85 -3.64 -3.49 2.78
N PHE A 86 -3.14 -2.51 2.02
CA PHE A 86 -1.76 -2.03 2.17
C PHE A 86 -1.57 -1.20 3.43
N TYR A 87 -2.58 -0.42 3.82
CA TYR A 87 -2.57 0.31 5.09
C TYR A 87 -2.66 -0.66 6.28
N LEU A 88 -3.50 -1.69 6.18
CA LEU A 88 -3.53 -2.78 7.17
C LEU A 88 -2.16 -3.46 7.31
N GLU A 89 -1.51 -3.82 6.21
CA GLU A 89 -0.18 -4.42 6.22
C GLU A 89 0.86 -3.49 6.87
N ALA A 90 0.77 -2.17 6.64
CA ALA A 90 1.69 -1.19 7.20
C ALA A 90 1.53 -1.03 8.73
N VAL A 91 0.31 -1.13 9.28
CA VAL A 91 0.06 -0.97 10.72
C VAL A 91 0.00 -2.30 11.49
N ALA A 92 -0.15 -3.44 10.83
CA ALA A 92 -0.19 -4.76 11.47
C ALA A 92 1.04 -5.09 12.36
N PRO A 93 2.28 -4.67 12.03
CA PRO A 93 3.44 -4.90 12.88
C PRO A 93 3.32 -4.31 14.30
N TYR A 94 2.47 -3.32 14.50
CA TYR A 94 2.21 -2.74 15.81
C TYR A 94 1.64 -3.75 16.81
N ASP A 95 0.82 -4.70 16.37
CA ASP A 95 0.26 -5.71 17.25
C ASP A 95 1.35 -6.63 17.83
N ALA A 96 2.27 -7.05 16.96
CA ALA A 96 3.44 -7.83 17.37
C ALA A 96 4.41 -7.03 18.25
N ALA A 97 4.57 -5.72 17.99
CA ALA A 97 5.38 -4.85 18.85
C ALA A 97 4.73 -4.68 20.23
N ALA A 98 3.41 -4.47 20.29
CA ALA A 98 2.65 -4.36 21.52
C ALA A 98 2.63 -5.65 22.35
N ALA A 99 2.77 -6.82 21.71
CA ALA A 99 2.93 -8.09 22.40
C ALA A 99 4.28 -8.20 23.15
N LYS A 100 5.33 -7.56 22.60
CA LYS A 100 6.70 -7.63 23.11
C LYS A 100 7.03 -6.51 24.09
N ASP A 101 6.41 -5.34 23.91
CA ASP A 101 6.71 -4.14 24.68
C ASP A 101 5.42 -3.49 25.22
N LYS A 102 5.32 -3.45 26.56
CA LYS A 102 4.19 -2.84 27.27
C LYS A 102 4.12 -1.32 27.06
N GLY A 103 5.25 -0.65 26.90
CA GLY A 103 5.32 0.79 26.61
C GLY A 103 4.75 1.09 25.23
N VAL A 104 5.08 0.30 24.21
CA VAL A 104 4.46 0.42 22.88
C VAL A 104 2.96 0.13 22.94
N LYS A 105 2.55 -0.90 23.69
CA LYS A 105 1.13 -1.23 23.87
C LYS A 105 0.34 -0.07 24.50
N SER A 106 0.87 0.52 25.57
CA SER A 106 0.28 1.66 26.26
C SER A 106 0.24 2.88 25.34
N LEU A 107 1.36 3.24 24.71
CA LEU A 107 1.44 4.38 23.79
C LEU A 107 0.40 4.32 22.66
N LEU A 108 0.24 3.15 22.03
CA LEU A 108 -0.72 2.97 20.94
C LEU A 108 -2.17 2.89 21.45
N GLY A 109 -2.41 2.12 22.51
CA GLY A 109 -3.76 1.94 23.06
C GLY A 109 -4.33 3.24 23.64
N GLU A 110 -3.55 3.94 24.45
CA GLU A 110 -3.95 5.21 25.06
C GLU A 110 -4.06 6.32 24.02
N GLY A 111 -3.14 6.36 23.05
CA GLY A 111 -3.19 7.32 21.94
C GLY A 111 -4.44 7.16 21.08
N VAL A 112 -4.80 5.92 20.73
CA VAL A 112 -6.07 5.64 20.04
C VAL A 112 -7.26 6.03 20.92
N GLN A 113 -7.27 5.63 22.19
CA GLN A 113 -8.37 5.98 23.11
C GLN A 113 -8.55 7.50 23.25
N ASP A 114 -7.46 8.28 23.26
CA ASP A 114 -7.48 9.74 23.26
C ASP A 114 -8.15 10.30 22.00
N LEU A 115 -7.68 9.87 20.82
CA LEU A 115 -8.22 10.28 19.53
C LEU A 115 -9.71 9.94 19.42
N ASP A 116 -10.08 8.72 19.82
CA ASP A 116 -11.45 8.24 19.82
C ASP A 116 -12.36 9.00 20.80
N ARG A 117 -11.81 9.46 21.94
CA ARG A 117 -12.53 10.29 22.90
C ARG A 117 -12.80 11.67 22.33
N ARG A 118 -11.80 12.32 21.71
CA ARG A 118 -11.95 13.63 21.05
C ARG A 118 -12.98 13.55 19.92
N ALA A 119 -12.93 12.49 19.11
CA ALA A 119 -13.90 12.24 18.06
C ALA A 119 -15.33 12.11 18.60
N ARG A 120 -15.52 11.34 19.69
CA ARG A 120 -16.83 11.22 20.35
C ARG A 120 -17.33 12.55 20.92
N GLN A 121 -16.45 13.34 21.52
CA GLN A 121 -16.80 14.66 22.06
C GLN A 121 -17.25 15.63 20.97
N ARG A 122 -16.62 15.61 19.79
CA ARG A 122 -16.92 16.56 18.71
C ARG A 122 -17.98 16.07 17.73
N HIS A 123 -18.08 14.77 17.48
CA HIS A 123 -18.93 14.17 16.43
C HIS A 123 -19.83 13.01 16.90
N GLY A 124 -19.78 12.62 18.18
CA GLY A 124 -20.62 11.56 18.75
C GLY A 124 -20.25 10.13 18.34
N MET A 125 -19.13 9.92 17.66
CA MET A 125 -18.69 8.62 17.13
C MET A 125 -17.17 8.46 17.26
N PRO A 126 -16.63 7.21 17.26
CA PRO A 126 -15.18 6.99 17.26
C PRO A 126 -14.53 7.55 16.00
N TYR A 127 -13.22 7.80 16.06
CA TYR A 127 -12.48 8.46 14.98
C TYR A 127 -12.65 7.76 13.63
N ALA A 128 -12.60 6.42 13.63
CA ALA A 128 -12.69 5.61 12.42
C ALA A 128 -14.05 5.75 11.68
N GLU A 129 -15.07 6.25 12.37
CA GLU A 129 -16.46 6.37 11.89
C GLU A 129 -16.85 7.81 11.54
N VAL A 130 -16.02 8.79 11.90
CA VAL A 130 -16.20 10.18 11.47
C VAL A 130 -16.24 10.26 9.95
N LYS A 131 -17.32 10.87 9.43
CA LYS A 131 -17.76 10.70 8.04
C LYS A 131 -16.84 11.39 7.05
N THR A 132 -16.48 12.65 7.32
CA THR A 132 -15.68 13.44 6.37
C THR A 132 -14.20 13.37 6.71
N GLU A 133 -13.36 13.47 5.68
CA GLU A 133 -11.92 13.52 5.85
C GLU A 133 -11.49 14.80 6.57
N ASP A 134 -12.07 15.95 6.23
CA ASP A 134 -11.76 17.24 6.86
C ASP A 134 -11.96 17.20 8.38
N GLU A 135 -13.05 16.60 8.86
CA GLU A 135 -13.30 16.43 10.30
C GLU A 135 -12.26 15.51 10.95
N ARG A 136 -11.86 14.43 10.28
CA ARG A 136 -10.81 13.53 10.77
C ARG A 136 -9.46 14.23 10.81
N VAL A 137 -9.10 14.97 9.77
CA VAL A 137 -7.85 15.75 9.69
C VAL A 137 -7.81 16.82 10.79
N ALA A 138 -8.94 17.47 11.10
CA ALA A 138 -9.00 18.41 12.23
C ALA A 138 -8.69 17.72 13.57
N LEU A 139 -9.23 16.52 13.82
CA LEU A 139 -8.91 15.74 15.02
C LEU A 139 -7.44 15.30 15.05
N LEU A 140 -6.85 14.96 13.90
CA LEU A 140 -5.45 14.59 13.79
C LEU A 140 -4.51 15.77 14.08
N LYS A 141 -4.85 16.97 13.59
CA LYS A 141 -4.11 18.21 13.90
C LYS A 141 -4.08 18.50 15.40
N ASP A 142 -5.19 18.26 16.10
CA ASP A 142 -5.28 18.46 17.56
C ASP A 142 -4.31 17.56 18.36
N ILE A 143 -3.81 16.47 17.77
CA ILE A 143 -2.89 15.52 18.42
C ILE A 143 -1.51 15.46 17.74
N GLU A 144 -1.20 16.33 16.79
CA GLU A 144 -0.02 16.21 15.92
C GLU A 144 1.32 16.24 16.66
N SER A 145 1.34 16.88 17.84
CA SER A 145 2.52 17.01 18.71
C SER A 145 2.69 15.83 19.66
N THR A 146 1.71 14.94 19.75
CA THR A 146 1.74 13.81 20.69
C THR A 146 2.75 12.74 20.25
N PRO A 147 3.38 12.03 21.21
CA PRO A 147 4.25 10.89 20.89
C PRO A 147 3.55 9.81 20.07
N PHE A 148 2.25 9.57 20.31
CA PHE A 148 1.44 8.64 19.56
C PHE A 148 1.37 9.01 18.08
N PHE A 149 1.00 10.27 17.77
CA PHE A 149 0.90 10.75 16.40
C PHE A 149 2.25 10.66 15.69
N LYS A 150 3.32 11.16 16.32
CA LYS A 150 4.67 11.15 15.73
C LYS A 150 5.16 9.74 15.46
N LYS A 151 4.88 8.79 16.36
CA LYS A 151 5.22 7.38 16.15
C LYS A 151 4.52 6.82 14.92
N VAL A 152 3.19 6.97 14.84
CA VAL A 152 2.40 6.43 13.72
C VAL A 152 2.83 7.08 12.41
N GLN A 153 2.97 8.41 12.38
CA GLN A 153 3.43 9.15 11.20
C GLN A 153 4.79 8.68 10.70
N GLY A 154 5.78 8.53 11.59
CA GLY A 154 7.14 8.15 11.22
C GLY A 154 7.24 6.70 10.74
N ASP A 155 6.62 5.77 11.46
CA ASP A 155 6.65 4.35 11.12
C ASP A 155 5.98 4.09 9.74
N LEU A 156 4.90 4.80 9.43
CA LEU A 156 4.19 4.68 8.15
C LEU A 156 5.01 5.09 6.93
N VAL A 157 5.96 6.03 7.07
CA VAL A 157 6.88 6.38 5.97
C VAL A 157 7.59 5.11 5.50
N THR A 158 8.15 4.35 6.44
CA THR A 158 8.86 3.12 6.10
C THR A 158 7.89 1.99 5.73
N GLY A 159 6.75 1.89 6.42
CA GLY A 159 5.75 0.85 6.17
C GLY A 159 5.15 0.90 4.77
N LEU A 160 4.92 2.10 4.22
CA LEU A 160 4.37 2.29 2.88
C LEU A 160 5.48 2.38 1.82
N TYR A 161 6.45 3.28 1.98
CA TYR A 161 7.40 3.57 0.90
C TYR A 161 8.52 2.52 0.75
N ASN A 162 8.80 1.72 1.79
CA ASN A 162 9.72 0.57 1.67
C ASN A 162 9.00 -0.72 1.24
N ASN A 163 7.68 -0.68 1.01
CA ASN A 163 6.94 -1.84 0.52
C ASN A 163 7.12 -1.98 -1.00
N LYS A 164 7.93 -2.96 -1.41
CA LYS A 164 8.22 -3.25 -2.83
C LYS A 164 6.97 -3.54 -3.67
N LYS A 165 5.89 -4.01 -3.07
CA LYS A 165 4.60 -4.23 -3.77
C LYS A 165 3.98 -2.91 -4.22
N LEU A 166 4.27 -1.81 -3.53
CA LEU A 166 3.72 -0.48 -3.80
C LEU A 166 4.55 0.33 -4.80
N TRP A 167 5.82 -0.02 -5.01
CA TRP A 167 6.71 0.73 -5.89
C TRP A 167 6.15 0.97 -7.30
N PRO A 168 5.57 -0.03 -8.00
CA PRO A 168 4.97 0.22 -9.31
C PRO A 168 3.78 1.18 -9.26
N LEU A 169 3.03 1.20 -8.16
CA LEU A 169 1.87 2.08 -7.97
C LEU A 169 2.30 3.53 -7.69
N PHE A 170 3.51 3.72 -7.17
CA PHE A 170 4.14 5.02 -6.95
C PHE A 170 4.99 5.51 -8.14
N GLY A 171 5.07 4.74 -9.23
CA GLY A 171 5.94 5.07 -10.37
C GLY A 171 7.44 4.90 -10.06
N TYR A 172 7.78 4.15 -9.00
CA TYR A 172 9.17 3.89 -8.65
C TYR A 172 9.70 2.65 -9.39
N GLU A 173 10.73 2.84 -10.21
CA GLU A 173 11.28 1.77 -11.06
C GLU A 173 12.28 0.83 -10.36
N GLY A 174 12.46 1.00 -9.05
CA GLY A 174 13.40 0.21 -8.25
C GLY A 174 14.83 0.76 -8.29
N SER A 175 15.70 0.24 -7.42
CA SER A 175 17.05 0.78 -7.14
C SER A 175 17.84 1.22 -8.38
N SER A 176 18.26 2.49 -8.39
CA SER A 176 19.20 3.02 -9.38
C SER A 176 20.60 2.40 -9.24
N TRP A 177 21.08 2.20 -8.01
CA TRP A 177 22.42 1.65 -7.76
C TRP A 177 22.57 0.23 -8.32
N GLN A 178 21.62 -0.66 -8.03
CA GLN A 178 21.67 -2.05 -8.50
C GLN A 178 21.46 -2.18 -10.00
N LYS A 179 20.87 -1.17 -10.63
CA LYS A 179 20.48 -1.21 -12.04
C LYS A 179 21.21 -0.16 -12.91
N GLY A 180 22.31 0.43 -12.44
CA GLY A 180 23.14 1.33 -13.24
C GLY A 180 22.52 2.69 -13.60
N GLY A 181 21.67 3.25 -12.73
CA GLY A 181 21.05 4.58 -12.90
C GLY A 181 19.63 4.55 -13.46
N TYR A 182 19.07 5.75 -13.72
CA TYR A 182 17.75 5.96 -14.36
C TYR A 182 17.84 6.60 -15.75
N VAL A 183 19.05 6.89 -16.26
CA VAL A 183 19.25 7.60 -17.55
C VAL A 183 18.48 6.95 -18.71
N ASN A 184 18.36 5.62 -18.74
CA ASN A 184 17.60 4.88 -19.76
C ASN A 184 16.39 4.13 -19.17
N ARG A 185 15.89 4.60 -18.03
CA ARG A 185 14.89 3.93 -17.18
C ARG A 185 14.12 4.98 -16.36
N GLY A 186 13.28 5.78 -17.02
CA GLY A 186 12.37 6.66 -16.32
C GLY A 186 12.89 8.03 -15.88
N PHE A 187 14.17 8.37 -16.11
CA PHE A 187 14.64 9.72 -15.80
C PHE A 187 13.90 10.81 -16.60
N ASP A 188 13.55 10.51 -17.85
CA ASP A 188 12.83 11.43 -18.75
C ASP A 188 11.31 11.18 -18.80
N ASP A 189 10.79 10.22 -18.02
CA ASP A 189 9.36 9.83 -18.04
C ASP A 189 8.50 10.71 -17.11
N ILE A 190 8.95 11.94 -16.84
CA ILE A 190 8.38 12.82 -15.81
C ILE A 190 7.59 13.96 -16.47
N ASP A 191 6.27 13.93 -16.36
CA ASP A 191 5.36 14.90 -17.00
C ASP A 191 5.24 16.25 -16.27
N TRP A 192 6.00 16.48 -15.19
CA TRP A 192 5.78 17.60 -14.25
C TRP A 192 6.97 18.57 -14.07
N LEU A 193 8.01 18.44 -14.90
CA LEU A 193 9.05 19.46 -15.09
C LEU A 193 8.77 20.27 -16.37
#